data_AF-A0A096C5Z7-F1
#
_entry.id   AF-A0A096C5Z7-F1
#
_cell.length_a   1.000
_cell.length_b   1.000
_cell.length_c   1.000
_cell.angle_alpha   90.00
_cell.angle_beta   90.00
_cell.angle_gamma   90.00
#
_symmetry.space_group_name_H-M   'P 1'
#
loop_
_entity.id
_entity.type
_entity.pdbx_description
1 polymer ?
#
loop_
_entity_poly.entity_id
_entity_poly.type
_entity_poly.pdbx_seq_one_letter_code
_entity_poly.pdbx_strand_id
1 'polypeptide(L)'
;MRYENLKITEIGDEYIILENDDKEKLMVSSYHSTDCCEYHYLDFSAVKDMIEDDMLFCIDTEDPMSFFCKVEDFGIRLLPTNNHPISVPGYGSNNGYYNSHIDLIVEDMRFHKEILKIDASECQNIKWR
;
A
#
# COMPACT_ATOMS: atom_id res chain seq x y z
N MET A 1 -15.35 7.61 -5.75
CA MET A 1 -14.76 7.51 -7.11
C MET A 1 -14.16 6.12 -7.21
N ARG A 2 -14.33 5.45 -8.34
CA ARG A 2 -14.00 4.04 -8.46
C ARG A 2 -13.14 3.80 -9.70
N TYR A 3 -12.03 3.12 -9.51
CA TYR A 3 -11.05 2.79 -10.52
C TYR A 3 -11.03 1.27 -10.68
N GLU A 4 -11.27 0.78 -11.89
CA GLU A 4 -11.43 -0.64 -12.16
C GLU A 4 -10.42 -1.13 -13.19
N ASN A 5 -10.23 -2.45 -13.24
CA ASN A 5 -9.35 -3.14 -14.18
C ASN A 5 -7.90 -2.62 -14.13
N LEU A 6 -7.45 -2.22 -12.94
CA LEU A 6 -6.09 -1.76 -12.71
C LEU A 6 -5.11 -2.94 -12.70
N LYS A 7 -3.98 -2.77 -13.36
CA LYS A 7 -2.86 -3.72 -13.34
C LYS A 7 -1.65 -3.10 -12.68
N ILE A 8 -0.89 -3.89 -11.92
CA ILE A 8 0.40 -3.43 -11.39
C ILE A 8 1.38 -3.35 -12.56
N THR A 9 1.92 -2.16 -12.80
CA THR A 9 2.90 -1.89 -13.86
C THR A 9 4.30 -1.62 -13.33
N GLU A 10 4.41 -1.24 -12.05
CA GLU A 10 5.68 -1.01 -11.38
C GLU A 10 5.59 -1.40 -9.90
N ILE A 11 6.67 -1.96 -9.37
CA ILE A 11 6.83 -2.32 -7.96
C ILE A 11 8.17 -1.74 -7.51
N GLY A 12 8.12 -0.80 -6.57
CA GLY A 12 9.26 -0.34 -5.80
C GLY A 12 9.27 -0.94 -4.40
N ASP A 13 10.24 -0.52 -3.59
CA ASP A 13 10.37 -1.04 -2.21
C ASP A 13 9.18 -0.66 -1.34
N GLU A 14 8.73 0.60 -1.42
CA GLU A 14 7.66 1.16 -0.57
C GLU A 14 6.44 1.64 -1.38
N TYR A 15 6.34 1.22 -2.65
CA TYR A 15 5.22 1.60 -3.51
C TYR A 15 4.92 0.58 -4.61
N ILE A 16 3.71 0.68 -5.16
CA ILE A 16 3.31 0.09 -6.44
C ILE A 16 2.64 1.14 -7.32
N ILE A 17 2.71 0.94 -8.64
CA ILE A 17 1.98 1.74 -9.62
C ILE A 17 0.97 0.85 -10.31
N LEU A 18 -0.27 1.31 -10.34
CA LEU A 18 -1.42 0.69 -10.96
C LEU A 18 -1.84 1.49 -12.20
N GLU A 19 -2.06 0.84 -13.33
CA GLU A 19 -2.57 1.48 -14.55
C GLU A 19 -3.66 0.62 -15.20
N ASN A 20 -4.70 1.26 -15.76
CA ASN A 20 -5.72 0.59 -16.59
C ASN A 20 -5.68 1.05 -18.05
N ASP A 21 -6.50 0.44 -18.90
CA ASP A 21 -6.55 0.73 -20.34
C ASP A 21 -7.00 2.17 -20.65
N ASP A 22 -7.76 2.79 -19.74
CA ASP A 22 -8.20 4.20 -19.80
C ASP A 22 -7.11 5.20 -19.37
N LYS A 23 -5.88 4.72 -19.14
CA LYS A 23 -4.72 5.54 -18.72
C LYS A 23 -4.90 6.20 -17.36
N GLU A 24 -5.75 5.65 -16.51
CA GLU A 24 -5.80 6.02 -15.10
C GLU A 24 -4.58 5.40 -14.42
N LYS A 25 -3.75 6.25 -13.80
CA LYS A 25 -2.47 5.85 -13.21
C LYS A 25 -2.42 6.25 -11.75
N LEU A 26 -2.38 5.26 -10.87
CA LEU A 26 -2.41 5.44 -9.43
C LEU A 26 -1.11 4.93 -8.81
N MET A 27 -0.57 5.68 -7.85
CA MET A 27 0.52 5.22 -7.00
C MET A 27 -0.05 4.87 -5.63
N VAL A 28 0.27 3.67 -5.15
CA VAL A 28 -0.02 3.26 -3.77
C VAL A 28 1.31 3.18 -3.04
N SER A 29 1.43 3.86 -1.90
CA SER A 29 2.68 3.91 -1.14
C SER A 29 2.44 3.99 0.36
N SER A 30 3.43 3.59 1.16
CA SER A 30 3.43 3.92 2.59
C SER A 30 4.04 5.30 2.84
N TYR A 31 3.48 6.04 3.77
CA TYR A 31 4.01 7.30 4.25
C TYR A 31 4.13 7.29 5.77
N HIS A 32 5.31 7.62 6.27
CA HIS A 32 5.55 7.92 7.67
C HIS A 32 6.28 9.27 7.76
N SER A 33 5.78 10.16 8.60
CA SER A 33 6.45 11.42 8.88
C SER A 33 7.65 11.14 9.78
N THR A 34 8.81 10.87 9.19
CA THR A 34 10.04 10.56 9.92
C THR A 34 10.50 11.76 10.75
N ASP A 35 10.41 11.67 12.08
CA ASP A 35 11.28 12.43 12.98
C ASP A 35 12.42 11.49 13.39
N CYS A 36 13.68 11.86 13.16
CA CYS A 36 14.88 11.00 13.25
C CYS A 36 14.71 9.59 13.86
N CYS A 37 15.27 8.62 13.12
CA CYS A 37 15.75 7.36 13.66
C CYS A 37 14.66 6.31 13.96
N GLU A 38 13.41 6.60 13.63
CA GLU A 38 12.34 5.64 13.39
C GLU A 38 12.19 5.36 11.89
N TYR A 39 11.72 4.15 11.56
CA TYR A 39 11.50 3.73 10.18
C TYR A 39 10.26 2.83 10.14
N HIS A 40 9.23 3.27 9.42
CA HIS A 40 7.92 2.65 9.35
C HIS A 40 7.49 2.61 7.87
N TYR A 41 7.31 1.40 7.32
CA TYR A 41 7.05 1.21 5.89
C TYR A 41 6.27 -0.08 5.61
N LEU A 42 5.59 -0.12 4.47
CA LEU A 42 5.06 -1.33 3.84
C LEU A 42 6.03 -1.77 2.75
N ASP A 43 6.47 -3.01 2.78
CA ASP A 43 7.45 -3.56 1.83
C ASP A 43 6.72 -4.19 0.63
N PHE A 44 6.50 -3.38 -0.40
CA PHE A 44 5.89 -3.80 -1.64
C PHE A 44 6.84 -4.64 -2.51
N SER A 45 8.16 -4.57 -2.30
CA SER A 45 9.09 -5.42 -3.05
C SER A 45 8.87 -6.91 -2.78
N ALA A 46 8.37 -7.25 -1.58
CA ALA A 46 8.09 -8.62 -1.16
C ALA A 46 7.04 -9.34 -2.03
N VAL A 47 6.20 -8.60 -2.78
CA VAL A 47 5.14 -9.19 -3.61
C VAL A 47 5.55 -9.41 -5.07
N LYS A 48 6.76 -9.01 -5.46
CA LYS A 48 7.19 -8.99 -6.87
C LYS A 48 7.03 -10.33 -7.61
N ASP A 49 7.39 -11.43 -6.94
CA ASP A 49 7.29 -12.79 -7.52
C ASP A 49 5.89 -13.40 -7.39
N MET A 50 4.96 -12.71 -6.73
CA MET A 50 3.58 -13.16 -6.50
C MET A 50 2.58 -12.51 -7.47
N ILE A 51 2.96 -11.43 -8.14
CA ILE A 51 2.11 -10.73 -9.11
C ILE A 51 2.07 -11.52 -10.43
N GLU A 52 0.86 -11.75 -10.93
CA GLU A 52 0.60 -12.36 -12.24
C GLU A 52 0.18 -11.29 -13.26
N ASP A 53 0.55 -11.45 -14.54
CA ASP A 53 0.34 -10.44 -15.60
C ASP A 53 -1.14 -10.06 -15.84
N ASP A 54 -2.06 -10.97 -15.55
CA ASP A 54 -3.50 -10.80 -15.72
C ASP A 54 -4.23 -10.44 -14.43
N MET A 55 -3.50 -10.18 -13.34
CA MET A 55 -4.07 -9.78 -12.06
C MET A 55 -4.68 -8.38 -12.15
N LEU A 56 -5.94 -8.27 -11.74
CA LEU A 56 -6.72 -7.04 -11.80
C LEU A 56 -7.09 -6.56 -10.39
N PHE A 57 -7.11 -5.25 -10.23
CA PHE A 57 -7.47 -4.60 -8.97
C PHE A 57 -8.58 -3.56 -9.18
N CYS A 58 -9.27 -3.26 -8.09
CA CYS A 58 -10.25 -2.19 -8.00
C CYS A 58 -9.91 -1.32 -6.80
N ILE A 59 -9.91 0.01 -6.98
CA ILE A 59 -9.82 0.98 -5.89
C ILE A 59 -11.10 1.80 -5.88
N ASP A 60 -11.89 1.64 -4.82
CA ASP A 60 -13.04 2.49 -4.55
C ASP A 60 -12.71 3.47 -3.43
N THR A 61 -12.75 4.78 -3.71
CA THR A 61 -12.43 5.78 -2.69
C THR A 61 -13.51 5.90 -1.61
N GLU A 62 -14.71 5.35 -1.84
CA GLU A 62 -15.78 5.28 -0.84
C GLU A 62 -15.72 3.98 -0.02
N ASP A 63 -15.10 2.94 -0.57
CA ASP A 63 -14.81 1.68 0.11
C ASP A 63 -13.36 1.21 -0.17
N PRO A 64 -12.34 1.82 0.46
CA PRO A 64 -10.95 1.50 0.19
C PRO A 64 -10.57 0.06 0.54
N MET A 65 -11.35 -0.59 1.42
CA MET A 65 -11.14 -1.98 1.82
C MET A 65 -11.47 -2.98 0.70
N SER A 66 -12.08 -2.51 -0.40
CA SER A 66 -12.24 -3.30 -1.63
C SER A 66 -10.90 -3.61 -2.32
N PHE A 67 -9.88 -2.79 -2.10
CA PHE A 67 -8.53 -2.96 -2.67
C PHE A 67 -7.59 -3.74 -1.76
N PHE A 68 -7.73 -3.58 -0.45
CA PHE A 68 -6.83 -4.20 0.52
C PHE A 68 -7.54 -4.48 1.84
N CYS A 69 -6.98 -5.38 2.64
CA CYS A 69 -7.35 -5.50 4.05
C CYS A 69 -6.13 -5.38 4.96
N LYS A 70 -6.37 -4.87 6.16
CA LYS A 70 -5.37 -4.75 7.21
C LYS A 70 -5.11 -6.10 7.87
N VAL A 71 -3.84 -6.35 8.21
CA VAL A 71 -3.41 -7.52 8.98
C VAL A 71 -2.55 -7.02 10.14
N GLU A 72 -3.17 -6.95 11.32
CA GLU A 72 -2.52 -6.52 12.56
C GLU A 72 -1.20 -7.27 12.80
N ASP A 73 -0.18 -6.53 13.25
CA ASP A 73 1.18 -7.01 13.55
C ASP A 73 1.93 -7.64 12.36
N PHE A 74 1.40 -7.52 11.14
CA PHE A 74 2.00 -8.10 9.94
C PHE A 74 2.15 -7.12 8.78
N GLY A 75 1.08 -6.42 8.36
CA GLY A 75 1.06 -5.71 7.09
C GLY A 75 -0.35 -5.55 6.51
N ILE A 76 -0.45 -5.52 5.19
CA ILE A 76 -1.73 -5.51 4.47
C ILE A 76 -1.82 -6.73 3.54
N ARG A 77 -3.02 -7.02 3.04
CA ARG A 77 -3.21 -7.88 1.88
C ARG A 77 -3.84 -7.09 0.75
N LEU A 78 -3.22 -7.10 -0.41
CA LEU A 78 -3.85 -6.64 -1.65
C LEU A 78 -4.91 -7.67 -2.07
N LEU A 79 -6.03 -7.17 -2.57
CA LEU A 79 -7.19 -7.96 -2.96
C LEU A 79 -7.41 -7.83 -4.47
N PRO A 80 -6.83 -8.72 -5.29
CA PRO A 80 -7.18 -8.81 -6.69
C PRO A 80 -8.66 -9.16 -6.85
N THR A 81 -9.31 -8.63 -7.88
CA THR A 81 -10.71 -8.93 -8.20
C THR A 81 -10.87 -10.29 -8.88
N ASN A 82 -9.79 -10.85 -9.42
CA ASN A 82 -9.78 -12.07 -10.22
C ASN A 82 -8.73 -13.11 -9.78
N ASN A 83 -8.09 -12.92 -8.62
CA ASN A 83 -7.02 -13.79 -8.14
C ASN A 83 -7.03 -13.91 -6.61
N HIS A 84 -6.05 -14.60 -6.03
CA HIS A 84 -5.89 -14.76 -4.60
C HIS A 84 -5.27 -13.53 -3.94
N PRO A 85 -5.65 -13.22 -2.67
CA PRO A 85 -5.02 -12.13 -1.92
C PRO A 85 -3.51 -12.28 -1.77
N ILE A 86 -2.79 -11.16 -1.84
CA ILE A 86 -1.33 -11.13 -1.75
C ILE A 86 -0.91 -10.30 -0.54
N SER A 87 -0.05 -10.87 0.29
CA SER A 87 0.41 -10.27 1.53
C SER A 87 1.59 -9.32 1.29
N VAL A 88 1.43 -8.06 1.70
CA VAL A 88 2.49 -7.04 1.75
C VAL A 88 2.88 -6.86 3.22
N PRO A 89 4.08 -7.27 3.64
CA PRO A 89 4.52 -7.10 5.02
C PRO A 89 4.76 -5.62 5.34
N GLY A 90 4.54 -5.25 6.60
CA GLY A 90 4.84 -3.95 7.17
C GLY A 90 5.86 -4.07 8.29
N TYR A 91 6.78 -3.12 8.33
CA TYR A 91 7.89 -3.12 9.27
C TYR A 91 8.00 -1.79 9.99
N GLY A 92 8.31 -1.86 11.28
CA GLY A 92 8.59 -0.69 12.11
C GLY A 92 9.88 -0.89 12.91
N SER A 93 10.67 0.17 13.06
CA SER A 93 11.78 0.24 14.00
C SER A 93 11.63 1.51 14.83
N ASN A 94 11.47 1.37 16.13
CA ASN A 94 11.27 2.49 17.05
C ASN A 94 12.29 2.43 18.20
N ASN A 95 12.88 3.57 18.55
CA ASN A 95 13.89 3.73 19.59
C ASN A 95 13.30 4.13 20.96
N GLY A 96 11.97 4.06 21.11
CA GLY A 96 11.27 4.26 22.37
C GLY A 96 10.81 5.70 22.65
N TYR A 97 11.01 6.64 21.73
CA TYR A 97 10.65 8.06 21.92
C TYR A 97 9.45 8.53 21.08
N TYR A 98 9.05 7.80 20.04
CA TYR A 98 8.18 8.32 18.98
C TYR A 98 7.03 7.38 18.57
N ASN A 99 6.28 7.78 17.55
CA ASN A 99 4.97 7.28 17.17
C ASN A 99 5.07 6.19 16.09
N SER A 100 4.33 5.09 16.24
CA SER A 100 4.24 4.01 15.23
C SER A 100 3.42 4.34 13.99
N HIS A 101 3.17 5.63 13.72
CA HIS A 101 2.18 6.07 12.73
C HIS A 101 2.64 5.81 11.31
N ILE A 102 1.84 5.10 10.53
CA ILE A 102 2.07 4.95 9.09
C ILE A 102 0.74 5.11 8.38
N ASP A 103 0.76 5.81 7.26
CA ASP A 103 -0.38 5.93 6.37
C ASP A 103 -0.14 5.11 5.10
N LEU A 104 -1.18 4.45 4.60
CA LEU A 104 -1.26 4.03 3.20
C LEU A 104 -1.86 5.18 2.39
N ILE A 105 -1.11 5.65 1.40
CA ILE A 105 -1.49 6.75 0.51
C ILE A 105 -1.81 6.19 -0.88
N VAL A 106 -2.89 6.70 -1.48
CA VAL A 106 -3.16 6.52 -2.91
C VAL A 106 -3.15 7.89 -3.59
N GLU A 107 -2.26 8.07 -4.56
CA GLU A 107 -2.14 9.27 -5.39
C GLU A 107 -2.64 8.98 -6.80
N ASP A 108 -3.48 9.87 -7.35
CA ASP A 108 -3.73 9.92 -8.80
C ASP A 108 -2.58 10.70 -9.46
N MET A 109 -1.68 9.95 -10.12
CA MET A 109 -0.46 10.49 -10.72
C MET A 109 -0.74 11.39 -11.92
N ARG A 110 -1.94 11.33 -12.52
CA ARG A 110 -2.31 12.23 -13.63
C ARG A 110 -2.45 13.67 -13.16
N PHE A 111 -2.82 13.85 -11.89
CA PHE A 111 -3.12 15.14 -11.29
C PHE A 111 -2.21 15.49 -10.10
N HIS A 112 -1.30 14.59 -9.71
CA HIS A 112 -0.49 14.68 -8.50
C HIS A 112 -1.32 14.99 -7.26
N LYS A 113 -2.39 14.20 -7.08
CA LYS A 113 -3.38 14.42 -6.05
C LYS A 113 -3.55 13.18 -5.19
N GLU A 114 -3.37 13.32 -3.88
CA GLU A 114 -3.81 12.33 -2.90
C GLU A 114 -5.34 12.17 -2.99
N ILE A 115 -5.78 10.94 -3.27
CA ILE A 115 -7.19 10.57 -3.37
C ILE A 115 -7.63 9.71 -2.18
N LEU A 116 -6.68 9.05 -1.50
CA LEU A 116 -6.90 8.31 -0.27
C LEU A 116 -5.71 8.41 0.66
N LYS A 117 -6.02 8.45 1.95
CA LYS A 117 -5.07 8.38 3.05
C LYS A 117 -5.69 7.58 4.18
N ILE A 118 -5.04 6.48 4.54
CA ILE A 118 -5.60 5.49 5.47
C ILE A 118 -4.54 5.17 6.50
N ASP A 119 -4.87 5.39 7.77
CA ASP A 119 -4.03 4.97 8.90
C ASP A 119 -3.84 3.45 8.84
N ALA A 120 -2.60 2.98 8.84
CA ALA A 120 -2.21 1.57 8.86
C ALA A 120 -1.20 1.28 9.99
N SER A 121 -1.22 2.09 11.06
CA SER A 121 -0.29 2.02 12.18
C SER A 121 -0.20 0.64 12.82
N GLU A 122 -1.32 -0.09 12.90
CA GLU A 122 -1.39 -1.45 13.46
C GLU A 122 -0.83 -2.54 12.51
N CYS A 123 -0.56 -2.20 11.25
CA CYS A 123 -0.18 -3.15 10.20
C CYS A 123 1.34 -3.31 10.09
N GLN A 124 2.04 -3.42 11.22
CA GLN A 124 3.50 -3.40 11.23
C GLN A 124 4.07 -4.36 12.27
N ASN A 125 5.10 -5.12 11.89
CA ASN A 125 5.93 -5.81 12.86
C ASN A 125 6.98 -4.82 13.43
N ILE A 126 6.71 -4.29 14.62
CA ILE A 126 7.55 -3.24 15.23
C ILE A 126 8.63 -3.86 16.12
N LYS A 127 9.89 -3.54 15.84
CA LYS A 127 11.02 -3.82 16.73
C LYS A 127 11.31 -2.60 17.61
N TRP A 128 11.18 -2.79 18.91
CA TRP A 128 11.58 -1.83 19.94
C TRP A 128 13.04 -2.06 20.32
N ARG A 129 13.88 -1.02 20.26
CA ARG A 129 15.29 -1.05 20.66
C ARG A 129 15.54 -0.35 21.99
#